data_AF-A0A5P1RDV4-F1
#
_entry.id   AF-A0A5P1RDV4-F1
#
_cell.length_a   1.000
_cell.length_b   1.000
_cell.length_c   1.000
_cell.angle_alpha   90.00
_cell.angle_beta   90.00
_cell.angle_gamma   90.00
#
_symmetry.space_group_name_H-M   'P 1'
#
loop_
_entity.id
_entity.type
_entity.pdbx_description
1 polymer ?
#
loop_
_entity_poly.entity_id
_entity_poly.type
_entity_poly.pdbx_seq_one_letter_code
_entity_poly.pdbx_strand_id
1 'polypeptide(L)'
;MLHFFSKRKLTQFNQAITSGHEDQLVRLLKALPPETLNQPLINNLLPTEIAIQAEQAKSLTLLLNAGALSNPTLGTGTSLLHLALKQSNSLALITPLLEQGAEVRGYSGELINMCFTHVAPSQWMLHLNRFSQYGLDINQPDQAGNTALDHALRHQDKELLSFLINSGVNTPEEWPDSLSEELKAYLTRSVADLQIRQMFLGA
;
A
#
# COMPACT_ATOMS: atom_id res chain seq x y z
N MET A 1 -32.44 22.76 17.11
CA MET A 1 -32.71 21.78 16.03
C MET A 1 -31.50 21.52 15.13
N LEU A 2 -30.84 22.54 14.56
CA LEU A 2 -29.72 22.39 13.61
C LEU A 2 -28.57 21.48 14.09
N HIS A 3 -28.16 21.57 15.35
CA HIS A 3 -27.05 20.78 15.91
C HIS A 3 -27.35 19.27 16.05
N PHE A 4 -28.61 18.90 16.24
CA PHE A 4 -29.06 17.50 16.35
C PHE A 4 -29.17 16.84 14.97
N PHE A 5 -29.66 17.58 13.97
CA PHE A 5 -29.74 17.11 12.58
C PHE A 5 -28.36 16.84 11.99
N SER A 6 -27.37 17.67 12.31
CA SER A 6 -25.96 17.43 11.94
C SER A 6 -25.44 16.12 12.55
N LYS A 7 -25.62 15.90 13.87
CA LYS A 7 -25.14 14.69 14.55
C LYS A 7 -25.76 13.41 13.99
N ARG A 8 -27.08 13.38 13.74
CA ARG A 8 -27.75 12.22 13.16
C ARG A 8 -27.24 11.89 11.75
N LYS A 9 -27.04 12.89 10.90
CA LYS A 9 -26.49 12.69 9.55
C LYS A 9 -25.06 12.17 9.60
N LEU A 10 -24.21 12.67 10.50
CA LEU A 10 -22.85 12.17 10.69
C LEU A 10 -22.84 10.72 11.19
N THR A 11 -23.77 10.34 12.07
CA THR A 11 -23.93 8.94 12.48
C THR A 11 -24.33 8.05 11.30
N GLN A 12 -25.29 8.50 10.48
CA GLN A 12 -25.69 7.77 9.27
C GLN A 12 -24.57 7.67 8.24
N PHE A 13 -23.74 8.72 8.12
CA PHE A 13 -22.58 8.75 7.24
C PHE A 13 -21.52 7.76 7.69
N ASN A 14 -21.14 7.79 8.97
CA ASN A 14 -20.24 6.82 9.57
C ASN A 14 -20.75 5.38 9.35
N GLN A 15 -22.04 5.12 9.60
CA GLN A 15 -22.63 3.80 9.40
C GLN A 15 -22.59 3.37 7.93
N ALA A 16 -22.89 4.28 6.98
CA ALA A 16 -22.84 3.97 5.55
C ALA A 16 -21.42 3.60 5.11
N ILE A 17 -20.40 4.30 5.65
CA ILE A 17 -18.98 3.98 5.40
C ILE A 17 -18.67 2.58 5.94
N THR A 18 -18.92 2.32 7.22
CA THR A 18 -18.51 1.07 7.90
C THR A 18 -19.19 -0.18 7.35
N SER A 19 -20.43 -0.04 6.89
CA SER A 19 -21.23 -1.14 6.36
C SER A 19 -21.13 -1.30 4.84
N GLY A 20 -20.41 -0.41 4.14
CA GLY A 20 -20.28 -0.48 2.69
C GLY A 20 -21.57 -0.18 1.92
N HIS A 21 -22.53 0.55 2.50
CA HIS A 21 -23.80 0.88 1.82
C HIS A 21 -23.59 2.00 0.78
N GLU A 22 -23.11 1.63 -0.40
CA GLU A 22 -22.69 2.53 -1.48
C GLU A 22 -23.75 3.58 -1.85
N ASP A 23 -25.00 3.17 -2.12
CA ASP A 23 -26.08 4.09 -2.52
C ASP A 23 -26.38 5.13 -1.45
N GLN A 24 -26.37 4.71 -0.18
CA GLN A 24 -26.59 5.61 0.94
C GLN A 24 -25.40 6.56 1.11
N LEU A 25 -24.18 6.05 0.97
CA LEU A 25 -22.97 6.84 1.05
C LEU A 25 -22.96 7.92 -0.04
N VAL A 26 -23.24 7.57 -1.30
CA VAL A 26 -23.33 8.54 -2.42
C VAL A 26 -24.36 9.63 -2.16
N ARG A 27 -25.54 9.28 -1.63
CA ARG A 27 -26.57 10.28 -1.27
C ARG A 27 -26.09 11.21 -0.15
N LEU A 28 -25.40 10.68 0.86
CA LEU A 28 -24.89 11.46 1.98
C LEU A 28 -23.72 12.36 1.56
N LEU A 29 -22.82 11.89 0.70
CA LEU A 29 -21.72 12.71 0.15
C LEU A 29 -22.24 13.95 -0.58
N LYS A 30 -23.34 13.84 -1.32
CA LYS A 30 -23.99 14.99 -2.00
C LYS A 30 -24.68 15.96 -1.03
N ALA A 31 -25.04 15.49 0.16
CA ALA A 31 -25.86 16.24 1.13
C ALA A 31 -25.06 16.82 2.30
N LEU A 32 -23.78 16.46 2.42
CA LEU A 32 -22.88 16.91 3.47
C LEU A 32 -21.92 17.99 2.94
N PRO A 33 -21.47 18.92 3.79
CA PRO A 33 -20.42 19.86 3.42
C PRO A 33 -19.10 19.14 3.07
N PRO A 34 -18.37 19.55 2.01
CA PRO A 34 -17.13 18.88 1.58
C PRO A 34 -16.05 18.77 2.68
N GLU A 35 -15.99 19.75 3.58
CA GLU A 35 -15.06 19.75 4.72
C GLU A 35 -15.23 18.54 5.65
N THR A 36 -16.43 17.93 5.66
CA THR A 36 -16.72 16.72 6.45
C THR A 36 -15.80 15.56 6.07
N LEU A 37 -15.30 15.50 4.83
CA LEU A 37 -14.47 14.41 4.32
C LEU A 37 -13.09 14.35 4.99
N ASN A 38 -12.63 15.48 5.53
CA ASN A 38 -11.29 15.65 6.09
C ASN A 38 -11.33 16.09 7.55
N GLN A 39 -12.44 15.83 8.23
CA GLN A 39 -12.62 16.09 9.65
C GLN A 39 -12.89 14.79 10.41
N PRO A 40 -12.38 14.64 11.64
CA PRO A 40 -12.67 13.47 12.45
C PRO A 40 -14.18 13.32 12.71
N LEU A 41 -14.68 12.09 12.54
CA LEU A 41 -16.06 11.71 12.82
C LEU A 41 -16.17 11.12 14.24
N ILE A 42 -16.71 9.90 14.34
CA ILE A 42 -16.85 9.16 15.59
C ILE A 42 -15.49 8.56 15.94
N ASN A 43 -15.15 8.51 17.24
CA ASN A 43 -13.86 8.02 17.76
C ASN A 43 -12.63 8.79 17.27
N ASN A 44 -12.80 10.03 16.81
CA ASN A 44 -11.72 10.89 16.32
C ASN A 44 -10.97 10.33 15.09
N LEU A 45 -11.66 9.55 14.24
CA LEU A 45 -11.12 9.00 12.99
C LEU A 45 -11.67 9.75 11.79
N LEU A 46 -10.84 9.95 10.77
CA LEU A 46 -11.26 10.46 9.46
C LEU A 46 -12.16 9.44 8.74
N PRO A 47 -13.04 9.88 7.83
CA PRO A 47 -13.86 8.99 7.01
C PRO A 47 -13.05 7.93 6.26
N THR A 48 -11.87 8.29 5.74
CA THR A 48 -10.96 7.37 5.04
C THR A 48 -10.35 6.33 5.98
N GLU A 49 -9.96 6.71 7.21
CA GLU A 49 -9.49 5.77 8.24
C GLU A 49 -10.60 4.77 8.62
N ILE A 50 -11.84 5.25 8.77
CA ILE A 50 -13.00 4.39 9.06
C ILE A 50 -13.24 3.40 7.94
N ALA A 51 -13.17 3.83 6.68
CA ALA A 51 -13.32 2.93 5.52
C ALA A 51 -12.22 1.86 5.48
N ILE A 52 -10.97 2.23 5.80
CA ILE A 52 -9.84 1.29 5.85
C ILE A 52 -9.99 0.30 7.00
N GLN A 53 -10.28 0.76 8.22
CA GLN A 53 -10.45 -0.13 9.37
C GLN A 53 -11.66 -1.06 9.25
N ALA A 54 -12.69 -0.66 8.50
CA ALA A 54 -13.85 -1.49 8.18
C ALA A 54 -13.64 -2.37 6.92
N GLU A 55 -12.46 -2.30 6.28
CA GLU A 55 -12.10 -3.02 5.05
C GLU A 55 -13.05 -2.74 3.85
N GLN A 56 -13.66 -1.55 3.83
CA GLN A 56 -14.64 -1.15 2.82
C GLN A 56 -13.96 -0.40 1.66
N ALA A 57 -13.27 -1.14 0.79
CA ALA A 57 -12.53 -0.58 -0.35
C ALA A 57 -13.39 0.31 -1.26
N LYS A 58 -14.64 -0.07 -1.52
CA LYS A 58 -15.55 0.76 -2.34
C LYS A 58 -15.96 2.05 -1.64
N SER A 59 -16.23 2.01 -0.33
CA SER A 59 -16.46 3.23 0.46
C SER A 59 -15.25 4.15 0.40
N LEU A 60 -14.04 3.59 0.52
CA LEU A 60 -12.79 4.34 0.40
C LEU A 60 -12.67 5.01 -0.98
N THR A 61 -12.90 4.28 -2.07
CA THR A 61 -12.91 4.85 -3.44
C THR A 61 -13.92 5.98 -3.57
N LEU A 62 -15.15 5.81 -3.06
CA LEU A 62 -16.19 6.85 -3.11
C LEU A 62 -15.79 8.11 -2.33
N LEU A 63 -15.18 7.95 -1.15
CA LEU A 63 -14.69 9.06 -0.34
C LEU A 63 -13.58 9.83 -1.05
N LEU A 64 -12.59 9.13 -1.59
CA LEU A 64 -11.46 9.76 -2.28
C LEU A 64 -11.91 10.47 -3.56
N ASN A 65 -12.79 9.84 -4.35
CA ASN A 65 -13.39 10.47 -5.54
C ASN A 65 -14.24 11.71 -5.20
N ALA A 66 -14.75 11.80 -3.97
CA ALA A 66 -15.48 12.97 -3.48
C ALA A 66 -14.55 14.08 -2.93
N GLY A 67 -13.24 13.89 -2.91
CA GLY A 67 -12.25 14.87 -2.45
C GLY A 67 -11.72 14.64 -1.03
N ALA A 68 -11.91 13.45 -0.45
CA ALA A 68 -11.18 13.08 0.76
C ALA A 68 -9.67 12.98 0.47
N LEU A 69 -8.84 13.40 1.42
CA LEU A 69 -7.39 13.36 1.27
C LEU A 69 -6.87 11.91 1.28
N SER A 70 -5.99 11.59 0.34
CA SER A 70 -5.23 10.33 0.27
C SER A 70 -3.99 10.33 1.18
N ASN A 71 -3.48 11.51 1.53
CA ASN A 71 -2.37 11.74 2.47
C ASN A 71 -2.76 12.77 3.56
N PRO A 72 -3.76 12.49 4.40
CA PRO A 72 -4.00 13.36 5.55
C PRO A 72 -2.81 13.29 6.52
N THR A 73 -2.55 14.36 7.25
CA THR A 73 -1.61 14.34 8.36
C THR A 73 -2.19 13.49 9.49
N LEU A 74 -1.83 12.21 9.55
CA LEU A 74 -2.15 11.36 10.70
C LEU A 74 -1.11 11.57 11.81
N GLY A 75 -1.43 11.08 13.01
CA GLY A 75 -0.45 11.03 14.10
C GLY A 75 0.78 10.19 13.73
N THR A 76 1.91 10.47 14.38
CA THR A 76 3.10 9.60 14.41
C THR A 76 3.66 9.13 13.05
N GLY A 77 3.58 9.95 11.99
CA GLY A 77 4.15 9.64 10.68
C GLY A 77 3.47 8.48 9.93
N THR A 78 2.36 7.96 10.48
CA THR A 78 1.58 6.89 9.84
C THR A 78 0.80 7.48 8.64
N SER A 79 0.67 6.72 7.57
CA SER A 79 -0.10 7.11 6.38
C SER A 79 -1.30 6.19 6.21
N LEU A 80 -2.24 6.54 5.33
CA LEU A 80 -3.35 5.63 5.02
C LEU A 80 -2.86 4.31 4.38
N LEU A 81 -1.72 4.34 3.67
CA LEU A 81 -1.08 3.13 3.14
C LEU A 81 -0.58 2.22 4.27
N HIS A 82 0.04 2.78 5.31
CA HIS A 82 0.45 2.04 6.50
C HIS A 82 -0.74 1.39 7.22
N LEU A 83 -1.86 2.10 7.33
CA LEU A 83 -3.08 1.57 7.94
C LEU A 83 -3.71 0.46 7.08
N ALA A 84 -3.73 0.63 5.75
CA ALA A 84 -4.29 -0.34 4.81
C ALA A 84 -3.50 -1.66 4.79
N LEU A 85 -2.17 -1.62 4.88
CA LEU A 85 -1.32 -2.82 4.88
C LEU A 85 -1.55 -3.73 6.10
N LYS A 86 -2.13 -3.22 7.19
CA LYS A 86 -2.48 -4.01 8.38
C LYS A 86 -3.78 -4.81 8.22
N GLN A 87 -4.53 -4.58 7.15
CA GLN A 87 -5.83 -5.20 6.91
C GLN A 87 -5.73 -6.44 6.03
N SER A 88 -6.73 -7.32 6.12
CA SER A 88 -6.74 -8.58 5.36
C SER A 88 -6.93 -8.36 3.85
N ASN A 89 -7.70 -7.34 3.46
CA ASN A 89 -7.94 -6.94 2.08
C ASN A 89 -7.07 -5.74 1.64
N SER A 90 -5.82 -5.71 2.09
CA SER A 90 -4.91 -4.57 1.92
C SER A 90 -4.72 -4.14 0.46
N LEU A 91 -4.60 -5.07 -0.50
CA LEU A 91 -4.40 -4.74 -1.92
C LEU A 91 -5.54 -3.88 -2.51
N ALA A 92 -6.79 -4.19 -2.14
CA ALA A 92 -7.96 -3.45 -2.59
C ALA A 92 -8.07 -2.07 -1.91
N LEU A 93 -7.44 -1.88 -0.75
CA LEU A 93 -7.42 -0.63 0.00
C LEU A 93 -6.28 0.30 -0.44
N ILE A 94 -5.08 -0.23 -0.68
CA ILE A 94 -3.94 0.60 -1.16
C ILE A 94 -4.18 1.12 -2.58
N THR A 95 -4.87 0.34 -3.42
CA THR A 95 -5.10 0.67 -4.84
C THR A 95 -5.75 2.05 -5.04
N PRO A 96 -6.93 2.34 -4.46
CA PRO A 96 -7.56 3.65 -4.64
C PRO A 96 -6.78 4.78 -3.95
N LEU A 97 -6.03 4.50 -2.88
CA LEU A 97 -5.14 5.51 -2.25
C LEU A 97 -4.02 5.92 -3.20
N LEU A 98 -3.37 4.96 -3.84
CA LEU A 98 -2.31 5.18 -4.82
C LEU A 98 -2.82 5.94 -6.05
N GLU A 99 -3.98 5.55 -6.58
CA GLU A 99 -4.64 6.23 -7.70
C GLU A 99 -4.97 7.70 -7.39
N GLN A 100 -5.07 8.04 -6.10
CA GLN A 100 -5.35 9.39 -5.60
C GLN A 100 -4.09 10.08 -5.08
N GLY A 101 -2.92 9.61 -5.47
CA GLY A 101 -1.63 10.25 -5.20
C GLY A 101 -1.12 10.05 -3.77
N ALA A 102 -1.45 8.95 -3.11
CA ALA A 102 -0.84 8.59 -1.83
C ALA A 102 0.70 8.57 -1.95
N GLU A 103 1.41 9.12 -0.96
CA GLU A 103 2.87 9.24 -0.97
C GLU A 103 3.51 7.88 -0.75
N VAL A 104 4.33 7.43 -1.70
CA VAL A 104 5.04 6.15 -1.67
C VAL A 104 6.53 6.34 -1.47
N ARG A 105 7.14 7.21 -2.28
CA ARG A 105 8.61 7.31 -2.40
C ARG A 105 9.26 7.62 -1.06
N GLY A 106 8.74 8.60 -0.33
CA GLY A 106 9.23 8.98 1.00
C GLY A 106 9.13 7.89 2.07
N TYR A 107 8.35 6.84 1.84
CA TYR A 107 8.10 5.74 2.78
C TYR A 107 8.58 4.38 2.25
N SER A 108 9.40 4.34 1.19
CA SER A 108 9.67 3.10 0.45
C SER A 108 10.16 1.94 1.33
N GLY A 109 11.18 2.17 2.17
CA GLY A 109 11.69 1.14 3.08
C GLY A 109 10.68 0.67 4.13
N GLU A 110 9.87 1.59 4.67
CA GLU A 110 8.81 1.26 5.64
C GLU A 110 7.69 0.44 5.00
N LEU A 111 7.24 0.83 3.81
CA LEU A 111 6.21 0.12 3.04
C LEU A 111 6.67 -1.28 2.63
N ILE A 112 7.93 -1.44 2.20
CA ILE A 112 8.53 -2.76 1.90
C ILE A 112 8.48 -3.64 3.14
N ASN A 113 9.00 -3.17 4.28
CA ASN A 113 8.98 -3.94 5.53
C ASN A 113 7.54 -4.30 5.98
N MET A 114 6.60 -3.35 5.85
CA MET A 114 5.18 -3.59 6.14
C MET A 114 4.57 -4.66 5.24
N CYS A 115 4.93 -4.72 3.95
CA CYS A 115 4.51 -5.83 3.08
C CYS A 115 5.00 -7.18 3.62
N PHE A 116 6.29 -7.31 3.96
CA PHE A 116 6.83 -8.58 4.45
C PHE A 116 6.31 -8.99 5.83
N THR A 117 5.87 -8.04 6.66
CA THR A 117 5.41 -8.31 8.04
C THR A 117 3.90 -8.47 8.19
N HIS A 118 3.09 -7.82 7.35
CA HIS A 118 1.63 -7.83 7.49
C HIS A 118 0.86 -8.46 6.32
N VAL A 119 1.47 -8.58 5.15
CA VAL A 119 0.83 -9.16 3.96
C VAL A 119 1.19 -10.64 3.86
N ALA A 120 0.23 -11.47 3.44
CA ALA A 120 0.48 -12.89 3.20
C ALA A 120 1.56 -13.08 2.11
N PRO A 121 2.49 -14.05 2.26
CA PRO A 121 3.58 -14.27 1.30
C PRO A 121 3.15 -14.37 -0.17
N SER A 122 2.01 -15.04 -0.41
CA SER A 122 1.42 -15.20 -1.75
C SER A 122 1.01 -13.89 -2.43
N GLN A 123 0.96 -12.77 -1.70
CA GLN A 123 0.56 -11.46 -2.21
C GLN A 123 1.71 -10.44 -2.24
N TRP A 124 2.91 -10.76 -1.79
CA TRP A 124 4.03 -9.81 -1.75
C TRP A 124 4.35 -9.24 -3.14
N MET A 125 4.47 -10.10 -4.15
CA MET A 125 4.73 -9.65 -5.53
C MET A 125 3.66 -8.68 -6.04
N LEU A 126 2.39 -8.92 -5.73
CA LEU A 126 1.29 -8.04 -6.14
C LEU A 126 1.38 -6.67 -5.48
N HIS A 127 1.68 -6.63 -4.18
CA HIS A 127 1.81 -5.38 -3.44
C HIS A 127 3.05 -4.58 -3.87
N LEU A 128 4.20 -5.24 -3.96
CA LEU A 128 5.45 -4.60 -4.37
C LEU A 128 5.35 -4.07 -5.80
N ASN A 129 4.76 -4.84 -6.73
CA ASN A 129 4.49 -4.36 -8.09
C ASN A 129 3.55 -3.15 -8.07
N ARG A 130 2.46 -3.24 -7.30
CA ARG A 130 1.48 -2.14 -7.20
C ARG A 130 2.12 -0.87 -6.67
N PHE A 131 2.95 -0.94 -5.63
CA PHE A 131 3.67 0.23 -5.13
C PHE A 131 4.75 0.74 -6.11
N SER A 132 5.43 -0.16 -6.83
CA SER A 132 6.44 0.20 -7.84
C SER A 132 5.84 1.02 -8.98
N GLN A 133 4.60 0.73 -9.40
CA GLN A 133 3.86 1.54 -10.38
C GLN A 133 3.67 3.00 -9.93
N TYR A 134 3.76 3.27 -8.62
CA TYR A 134 3.57 4.59 -8.02
C TYR A 134 4.86 5.12 -7.36
N GLY A 135 6.03 4.65 -7.80
CA GLY A 135 7.32 5.24 -7.45
C GLY A 135 7.96 4.72 -6.16
N LEU A 136 7.61 3.51 -5.71
CA LEU A 136 8.37 2.80 -4.69
C LEU A 136 9.83 2.64 -5.14
N ASP A 137 10.76 3.06 -4.29
CA ASP A 137 12.17 2.72 -4.45
C ASP A 137 12.43 1.33 -3.84
N ILE A 138 12.50 0.31 -4.69
CA ILE A 138 12.67 -1.09 -4.28
C ILE A 138 14.02 -1.35 -3.58
N ASN A 139 14.99 -0.44 -3.73
CA ASN A 139 16.32 -0.52 -3.13
C ASN A 139 16.43 0.21 -1.79
N GLN A 140 15.42 0.98 -1.40
CA GLN A 140 15.46 1.73 -0.15
C GLN A 140 15.40 0.77 1.05
N PRO A 141 16.41 0.73 1.92
CA PRO A 141 16.37 -0.10 3.12
C PRO A 141 15.34 0.42 4.12
N ASP A 142 14.77 -0.50 4.90
CA ASP A 142 13.95 -0.22 6.06
C ASP A 142 14.79 0.35 7.23
N GLN A 143 14.13 0.66 8.36
CA GLN A 143 14.80 1.22 9.55
C GLN A 143 15.83 0.26 10.18
N ALA A 144 15.74 -1.04 9.90
CA ALA A 144 16.70 -2.04 10.35
C ALA A 144 17.82 -2.29 9.32
N GLY A 145 17.83 -1.53 8.21
CA GLY A 145 18.84 -1.65 7.15
C GLY A 145 18.55 -2.76 6.14
N ASN A 146 17.37 -3.39 6.17
CA ASN A 146 17.05 -4.48 5.24
C ASN A 146 16.37 -3.95 3.98
N THR A 147 16.83 -4.41 2.82
CA THR A 147 16.20 -4.18 1.52
C THR A 147 15.10 -5.20 1.22
N ALA A 148 14.34 -4.99 0.14
CA ALA A 148 13.38 -5.99 -0.35
C ALA A 148 14.06 -7.33 -0.67
N LEU A 149 15.29 -7.30 -1.19
CA LEU A 149 16.08 -8.50 -1.48
C LEU A 149 16.46 -9.24 -0.20
N ASP A 150 16.89 -8.53 0.85
CA ASP A 150 17.26 -9.14 2.15
C ASP A 150 16.07 -9.86 2.79
N HIS A 151 14.87 -9.26 2.71
CA HIS A 151 13.64 -9.92 3.17
C HIS A 151 13.33 -11.17 2.35
N ALA A 152 13.37 -11.09 1.01
CA ALA A 152 13.08 -12.23 0.14
C ALA A 152 14.06 -13.41 0.30
N LEU A 153 15.35 -13.13 0.51
CA LEU A 153 16.38 -14.15 0.68
C LEU A 153 16.13 -15.08 1.88
N ARG A 154 15.47 -14.58 2.93
CA ARG A 154 15.10 -15.40 4.12
C ARG A 154 14.05 -16.46 3.81
N HIS A 155 13.26 -16.25 2.75
CA HIS A 155 12.20 -17.17 2.34
C HIS A 155 12.62 -18.11 1.22
N GLN A 156 13.72 -17.81 0.53
CA GLN A 156 14.23 -18.56 -0.63
C GLN A 156 13.17 -18.86 -1.69
N ASP A 157 12.16 -17.98 -1.80
CA ASP A 157 11.12 -18.03 -2.82
C ASP A 157 11.73 -17.57 -4.15
N LYS A 158 11.90 -18.53 -5.06
CA LYS A 158 12.59 -18.34 -6.34
C LYS A 158 11.84 -17.34 -7.22
N GLU A 159 10.52 -17.40 -7.26
CA GLU A 159 9.66 -16.54 -8.06
C GLU A 159 9.72 -15.10 -7.55
N LEU A 160 9.66 -14.90 -6.23
CA LEU A 160 9.81 -13.59 -5.60
C LEU A 160 11.19 -12.98 -5.88
N LEU A 161 12.26 -13.75 -5.69
CA LEU A 161 13.63 -13.29 -5.94
C LEU A 161 13.83 -12.91 -7.41
N SER A 162 13.31 -13.73 -8.34
CA SER A 162 13.33 -13.43 -9.77
C SER A 162 12.55 -12.15 -10.08
N PHE A 163 11.36 -11.97 -9.50
CA PHE A 163 10.58 -10.75 -9.65
C PHE A 163 11.34 -9.51 -9.18
N LEU A 164 11.98 -9.57 -8.01
CA LEU A 164 12.77 -8.47 -7.47
C LEU A 164 13.96 -8.12 -8.37
N ILE A 165 14.70 -9.13 -8.84
CA ILE A 165 15.79 -8.93 -9.81
C ILE A 165 15.26 -8.21 -11.05
N ASN A 166 14.17 -8.72 -11.64
CA ASN A 166 13.54 -8.09 -12.81
C ASN A 166 13.01 -6.67 -12.54
N SER A 167 12.78 -6.32 -11.28
CA SER A 167 12.34 -4.98 -10.85
C SER A 167 13.51 -4.02 -10.58
N GLY A 168 14.76 -4.47 -10.78
CA GLY A 168 15.95 -3.62 -10.65
C GLY A 168 16.49 -3.49 -9.23
N VAL A 169 16.30 -4.50 -8.37
CA VAL A 169 17.00 -4.51 -7.08
C VAL A 169 18.51 -4.63 -7.27
N ASN A 170 19.27 -3.98 -6.39
CA ASN A 170 20.70 -4.15 -6.28
C ASN A 170 20.99 -5.56 -5.80
N THR A 171 21.77 -6.31 -6.57
CA THR A 171 22.21 -7.66 -6.21
C THR A 171 23.64 -7.63 -5.68
N PRO A 172 23.98 -8.52 -4.73
CA PRO A 172 25.35 -8.64 -4.25
C PRO A 172 26.28 -9.20 -5.35
N GLU A 173 27.58 -9.00 -5.20
CA GLU A 173 28.60 -9.64 -6.06
C GLU A 173 28.60 -11.17 -5.87
N GLU A 174 28.39 -11.62 -4.63
CA GLU A 174 28.33 -13.02 -4.24
C GLU A 174 27.04 -13.30 -3.46
N TRP A 175 26.33 -14.36 -3.84
CA TRP A 175 25.11 -14.78 -3.15
C TRP A 175 25.43 -15.47 -1.81
N PRO A 176 24.59 -15.33 -0.77
CA PRO A 176 24.83 -15.93 0.54
C PRO A 176 25.02 -17.46 0.48
N ASP A 177 25.94 -17.97 1.30
CA ASP A 177 26.21 -19.42 1.42
C ASP A 177 25.01 -20.24 1.88
N SER A 178 24.01 -19.60 2.48
CA SER A 178 22.78 -20.24 2.91
C SER A 178 21.85 -20.67 1.76
N LEU A 179 22.08 -20.19 0.53
CA LEU A 179 21.32 -20.60 -0.66
C LEU A 179 21.89 -21.89 -1.26
N SER A 180 21.03 -22.70 -1.87
CA SER A 180 21.49 -23.84 -2.67
C SER A 180 22.26 -23.37 -3.92
N GLU A 181 23.24 -24.15 -4.36
CA GLU A 181 24.01 -23.87 -5.59
C GLU A 181 23.11 -23.75 -6.83
N GLU A 182 22.03 -24.53 -6.87
CA GLU A 182 21.01 -24.47 -7.91
C GLU A 182 20.30 -23.10 -7.94
N LEU A 183 19.93 -22.59 -6.77
CA LEU A 183 19.30 -21.28 -6.65
C LEU A 183 20.29 -20.16 -6.96
N LYS A 184 21.53 -20.23 -6.45
CA LYS A 184 22.60 -19.28 -6.79
C LYS A 184 22.80 -19.20 -8.32
N ALA A 185 22.95 -20.34 -8.99
CA ALA A 185 23.12 -20.39 -10.45
C ALA A 185 21.92 -19.77 -11.19
N TYR A 186 20.70 -20.03 -10.72
CA TYR A 186 19.48 -19.43 -11.28
C TYR A 186 19.44 -17.90 -11.12
N LEU A 187 19.75 -17.38 -9.93
CA LEU A 187 19.73 -15.94 -9.67
C LEU A 187 20.82 -15.22 -10.46
N THR A 188 22.04 -15.76 -10.51
CA THR A 188 23.14 -15.22 -11.31
C THR A 188 22.76 -15.13 -12.80
N ARG A 189 22.14 -16.18 -13.34
CA ARG A 189 21.61 -16.15 -14.70
C ARG A 189 20.53 -15.07 -14.88
N SER A 190 19.62 -14.93 -13.92
CA SER A 190 18.53 -13.95 -13.99
C SER A 190 19.06 -12.51 -14.01
N VAL A 191 20.13 -12.23 -13.25
CA VAL A 191 20.85 -10.94 -13.28
C VAL A 191 21.49 -10.70 -14.64
N ALA A 192 22.20 -11.69 -15.19
CA ALA A 192 22.80 -11.58 -16.53
C ALA A 192 21.74 -11.33 -17.61
N ASP A 193 20.61 -12.05 -17.58
CA ASP A 193 19.50 -11.87 -18.51
C ASP A 193 18.87 -10.47 -18.41
N LEU A 194 18.80 -9.88 -17.21
CA LEU A 194 18.38 -8.48 -17.03
C LEU A 194 19.39 -7.50 -17.64
N GLN A 195 20.67 -7.66 -17.36
CA GLN A 195 21.73 -6.80 -17.90
C GLN A 195 21.74 -6.82 -19.43
N ILE A 196 21.63 -8.01 -20.03
CA ILE A 196 21.52 -8.17 -21.48
C ILE A 196 20.30 -7.41 -22.02
N ARG A 197 19.13 -7.56 -21.40
CA ARG A 197 17.92 -6.82 -21.80
C ARG A 197 18.11 -5.31 -21.71
N GLN A 198 18.73 -4.81 -20.65
CA GLN A 198 19.02 -3.37 -20.47
C GLN A 198 19.99 -2.85 -21.55
N MET A 199 21.00 -3.64 -21.94
CA MET A 199 21.91 -3.28 -23.04
C MET A 199 21.17 -3.09 -24.38
N PHE A 200 20.17 -3.94 -24.66
CA PHE A 200 19.38 -3.83 -25.90
C PHE A 200 18.34 -2.70 -25.89
N LEU A 201 17.93 -2.22 -24.72
CA LEU A 201 16.94 -1.15 -24.58
C LEU A 201 17.53 0.27 -24.65
N GLY A 202 18.85 0.40 -24.76
CA GLY A 202 19.53 1.69 -24.97
C GLY A 202 19.43 2.62 -23.76
N ALA A 203 19.92 2.16 -22.61
CA ALA A 203 20.05 2.98 -21.39
C ALA A 203 20.76 4.32 -21.64
#